data_AF-A0A3S3PBC9-F1
#
_entry.id   AF-A0A3S3PBC9-F1
#
_cell.length_a   1.000
_cell.length_b   1.000
_cell.length_c   1.000
_cell.angle_alpha   90.00
_cell.angle_beta   90.00
_cell.angle_gamma   90.00
#
_symmetry.space_group_name_H-M   'P 1'
#
loop_
_entity.id
_entity.type
_entity.pdbx_description
1 polymer ?
#
loop_
_entity_poly.entity_id
_entity_poly.type
_entity_poly.pdbx_seq_one_letter_code
_entity_poly.pdbx_strand_id
1 'polypeptide(L)' 'METYTCEECGLEFTEDELDRDSFNSGDYYCKRCADFLMDSGWDAVDPNHEFDSFSDWDERGH' A
#
# COMPACT_ATOMS: atom_id res chain seq x y z
N MET A 1 16.99 19.34 3.19
CA MET A 1 16.32 18.11 2.73
C MET A 1 15.15 17.95 3.67
N GLU A 2 13.93 18.03 3.15
CA GLU A 2 12.72 17.86 3.96
C GLU A 2 12.46 16.36 4.13
N THR A 3 12.02 15.96 5.31
CA THR A 3 11.67 14.58 5.66
C THR A 3 10.23 14.54 6.13
N TYR A 4 9.58 13.39 5.94
CA TYR A 4 8.19 13.13 6.28
C TYR A 4 8.12 11.88 7.15
N THR A 5 7.22 11.88 8.12
CA THR A 5 7.03 10.73 9.00
C THR A 5 6.01 9.78 8.41
N CYS A 6 6.39 8.52 8.23
CA CYS A 6 5.47 7.47 7.81
C CYS A 6 4.42 7.21 8.90
N GLU A 7 3.14 7.24 8.55
CA GLU A 7 2.04 7.07 9.50
C GLU A 7 1.92 5.65 10.08
N GLU A 8 2.42 4.64 9.34
CA GLU A 8 2.37 3.23 9.78
C GLU A 8 3.53 2.84 10.69
N CYS A 9 4.77 3.14 10.29
CA CYS A 9 5.96 2.70 11.03
C CYS A 9 6.59 3.79 11.90
N GLY A 10 6.17 5.06 11.76
CA GLY A 10 6.69 6.19 12.53
C GLY A 10 8.13 6.60 12.19
N LEU A 11 8.74 6.02 11.16
CA LEU A 11 10.08 6.37 10.70
C LEU A 11 10.03 7.57 9.73
N GLU A 12 11.14 8.30 9.64
CA GLU A 12 11.28 9.45 8.75
C GLU A 12 11.89 9.04 7.40
N PHE A 13 11.33 9.59 6.33
CA PHE A 13 11.70 9.29 4.95
C PHE A 13 11.77 10.56 4.11
N THR A 14 12.56 10.53 3.06
CA THR A 14 12.57 11.57 2.02
C THR A 14 11.41 11.39 1.04
N GLU A 15 11.06 12.43 0.28
CA GLU A 15 9.96 12.36 -0.71
C GLU A 15 10.13 11.19 -1.71
N ASP A 16 11.38 10.88 -2.10
CA ASP A 16 11.68 9.77 -2.99
C ASP A 16 11.54 8.37 -2.35
N GLU A 17 11.45 8.30 -1.02
CA GLU A 17 11.23 7.07 -0.25
C GLU A 17 9.76 6.88 0.15
N LEU A 18 8.93 7.91 -0.03
CA LEU A 18 7.48 7.82 0.15
C LEU A 18 6.80 7.20 -1.07
N ASP A 19 5.65 6.60 -0.81
CA ASP A 19 4.72 6.23 -1.86
C ASP A 19 4.06 7.51 -2.44
N ARG A 20 4.00 7.58 -3.77
CA ARG A 20 3.59 8.80 -4.47
C ARG A 20 2.07 8.94 -4.55
N ASP A 21 1.36 7.82 -4.59
CA ASP A 21 -0.10 7.81 -4.70
C ASP A 21 -0.75 8.26 -3.38
N SER A 22 -0.20 7.81 -2.25
CA SER A 22 -0.58 8.31 -0.92
C SER A 22 -0.20 9.76 -0.69
N PHE A 23 1.01 10.18 -1.11
CA PHE A 23 1.46 11.57 -0.95
C PHE A 23 0.52 12.60 -1.62
N ASN A 24 0.00 12.28 -2.81
CA ASN A 24 -0.97 13.15 -3.50
C ASN A 24 -2.31 13.27 -2.75
N SER A 25 -2.64 12.29 -1.92
CA SER A 25 -3.87 12.24 -1.13
C SER A 25 -3.73 12.92 0.24
N GLY A 26 -2.50 13.30 0.62
CA GLY A 26 -2.19 13.92 1.91
C GLY A 26 -1.79 12.93 3.01
N ASP A 27 -1.71 11.64 2.68
CA ASP A 27 -1.25 10.57 3.57
C ASP A 27 0.23 10.31 3.32
N TYR A 28 1.02 10.13 4.38
CA TYR A 28 2.47 9.90 4.27
C TYR A 28 2.80 8.44 4.60
N TYR A 29 2.88 7.59 3.58
CA TYR A 29 3.35 6.21 3.73
C TYR A 29 4.71 6.02 3.05
N CYS A 30 5.63 5.35 3.74
CA CYS A 30 6.84 4.87 3.07
C CYS A 30 6.49 3.72 2.13
N LYS A 31 7.24 3.57 1.04
CA LYS A 31 6.99 2.54 0.00
C LYS A 31 6.76 1.15 0.58
N ARG A 32 7.59 0.75 1.55
CA ARG A 32 7.48 -0.56 2.19
C ARG A 32 6.16 -0.76 2.95
N CYS A 33 5.68 0.26 3.66
CA CYS A 33 4.41 0.18 4.38
C CYS A 33 3.24 0.19 3.40
N ALA A 34 3.31 1.02 2.35
CA ALA A 34 2.30 1.03 1.29
C ALA A 34 2.20 -0.34 0.60
N ASP A 35 3.32 -0.93 0.19
CA ASP A 35 3.37 -2.27 -0.42
C ASP A 35 2.78 -3.33 0.52
N PHE A 36 3.17 -3.32 1.80
CA PHE A 36 2.64 -4.26 2.79
C PHE A 36 1.13 -4.15 2.98
N LEU A 37 0.59 -2.93 3.00
CA LEU A 37 -0.85 -2.69 3.12
C LEU A 37 -1.59 -3.17 1.86
N MET A 38 -1.04 -2.94 0.67
CA MET A 38 -1.59 -3.46 -0.58
C MET A 38 -1.63 -4.98 -0.60
N ASP A 39 -0.52 -5.63 -0.24
CA ASP A 39 -0.43 -7.10 -0.15
C ASP A 39 -1.42 -7.64 0.90
N SER A 40 -1.51 -6.99 2.07
CA SER A 40 -2.46 -7.39 3.13
C SER A 40 -3.91 -7.22 2.68
N GLY A 41 -4.21 -6.18 1.91
CA GLY A 41 -5.52 -5.97 1.30
C GLY A 41 -5.85 -7.04 0.28
N TRP A 42 -4.86 -7.48 -0.49
CA TRP A 42 -4.99 -8.58 -1.44
C TRP A 42 -5.21 -9.92 -0.73
N ASP A 43 -4.38 -10.26 0.25
CA ASP A 43 -4.53 -11.46 1.09
C ASP A 43 -5.90 -11.53 1.79
N ALA A 44 -6.52 -10.39 2.09
CA ALA A 44 -7.83 -10.34 2.72
C ALA A 44 -8.97 -10.74 1.76
N VAL A 45 -8.82 -10.47 0.46
CA VAL A 45 -9.85 -10.75 -0.56
C VAL A 45 -9.56 -12.02 -1.37
N ASP A 46 -8.28 -12.35 -1.55
CA ASP A 46 -7.77 -13.54 -2.23
C ASP A 46 -6.57 -14.14 -1.45
N PRO A 47 -6.83 -14.83 -0.32
CA PRO A 47 -5.76 -15.40 0.51
C PRO A 47 -4.94 -16.49 -0.21
N ASN A 48 -5.49 -17.09 -1.26
CA ASN A 48 -4.85 -18.17 -2.01
C ASN A 48 -4.11 -17.67 -3.26
N HIS A 49 -4.22 -16.37 -3.59
CA HIS A 49 -3.68 -15.76 -4.82
C HIS A 49 -4.13 -16.53 -6.07
N GLU A 50 -5.43 -16.88 -6.12
CA GLU A 50 -6.04 -17.56 -7.26
C GLU A 50 -6.33 -16.60 -8.43
N PHE A 51 -6.30 -15.28 -8.19
CA PHE A 51 -6.51 -14.24 -9.19
C PHE A 51 -5.20 -13.53 -9.55
N ASP A 52 -5.06 -13.18 -10.84
CA ASP A 52 -3.90 -12.44 -11.34
C ASP A 52 -4.04 -10.91 -11.11
N SER A 53 -5.25 -10.41 -10.84
CA SER A 53 -5.51 -8.98 -10.57
C SER A 53 -6.78 -8.72 -9.74
N PHE A 54 -6.86 -7.56 -9.08
CA PHE A 54 -8.08 -7.10 -8.39
C PHE A 54 -9.32 -7.02 -9.30
N SER A 55 -9.13 -6.82 -10.59
CA SER A 55 -10.21 -6.80 -11.58
C SER A 55 -10.79 -8.18 -11.86
N ASP A 56 -10.03 -9.23 -11.58
CA ASP A 56 -10.47 -10.61 -11.73
C ASP A 56 -11.20 -11.12 -10.48
N TRP A 57 -11.26 -10.32 -9.41
CA TRP A 57 -11.98 -10.66 -8.19
C TRP A 57 -13.39 -10.05 -8.18
N ASP A 58 -14.41 -10.86 -7.90
CA ASP A 58 -15.76 -10.39 -7.55
C ASP A 58 -16.21 -10.80 -6.13
N GLU A 59 -17.32 -10.19 -5.67
CA GLU A 59 -17.93 -10.47 -4.35
C GLU A 59 -18.43 -11.91 -4.17
N ARG A 60 -18.27 -12.77 -5.18
CA ARG A 60 -18.66 -14.18 -5.21
C ARG A 60 -17.45 -15.12 -5.34
N GLY A 61 -16.22 -14.59 -5.38
CA GLY A 61 -14.98 -15.36 -5.51
C GLY A 61 -14.82 -16.00 -6.90
N HIS A 62 -15.26 -15.31 -7.94
CA HIS A 62 -14.97 -15.62 -9.35
C HIS A 62 -13.92 -14.71 -9.92
#